data_AF-A0A2W6U089-F1
#
_entry.id   AF-A0A2W6U089-F1
#
_cell.length_a   1.000
_cell.length_b   1.000
_cell.length_c   1.000
_cell.angle_alpha   90.00
_cell.angle_beta   90.00
_cell.angle_gamma   90.00
#
_symmetry.space_group_name_H-M   'P 1'
#
loop_
_entity.id
_entity.type
_entity.pdbx_description
1 polymer ?
#
loop_
_entity_poly.entity_id
_entity_poly.type
_entity_poly.pdbx_seq_one_letter_code
_entity_poly.pdbx_strand_id
1 'polypeptide(L)'
;MADTASQVLDALHADLDALKNAIDAEDHDGAEQIVAAHDARLRGYIEANGATGSADALQALLEQQHALATRMRELRDEAAMQLRAERQTSRAVNAYQQAGTLG
;
A
#
# COMPACT_ATOMS: atom_id res chain seq x y z
N MET A 1 -7.59 -31.32 6.22
CA MET A 1 -6.43 -30.52 5.74
C MET A 1 -6.85 -29.44 4.73
N ALA A 2 -7.81 -29.67 3.83
CA ALA A 2 -8.31 -28.64 2.89
C ALA A 2 -8.88 -27.38 3.59
N ASP A 3 -9.51 -27.55 4.74
CA ASP A 3 -10.10 -26.46 5.54
C ASP A 3 -9.05 -25.45 6.03
N THR A 4 -7.88 -25.94 6.47
CA THR A 4 -6.79 -25.07 6.95
C THR A 4 -6.17 -24.22 5.84
N ALA A 5 -6.01 -24.78 4.64
CA ALA A 5 -5.48 -24.03 3.49
C ALA A 5 -6.46 -22.93 3.04
N SER A 6 -7.77 -23.22 3.06
CA SER A 6 -8.81 -22.22 2.79
C SER A 6 -8.79 -21.08 3.81
N GLN A 7 -8.72 -21.40 5.10
CA GLN A 7 -8.67 -20.40 6.17
C GLN A 7 -7.44 -19.48 6.08
N VAL A 8 -6.29 -20.03 5.67
CA VAL A 8 -5.07 -19.23 5.45
C VAL A 8 -5.23 -18.30 4.24
N LEU A 9 -5.86 -18.76 3.15
CA LEU A 9 -6.19 -17.91 2.01
C LEU A 9 -7.18 -16.81 2.38
N ASP A 10 -8.23 -17.11 3.15
CA ASP A 10 -9.19 -16.11 3.60
C ASP A 10 -8.49 -15.03 4.46
N ALA A 11 -7.55 -15.45 5.32
CA ALA A 11 -6.74 -14.53 6.09
C ALA A 11 -5.81 -13.66 5.22
N LEU A 12 -5.24 -14.21 4.14
CA LEU A 12 -4.42 -13.44 3.19
C LEU A 12 -5.24 -12.38 2.44
N HIS A 13 -6.49 -12.67 2.06
CA HIS A 13 -7.38 -11.67 1.47
C HIS A 13 -7.78 -10.60 2.50
N ALA A 14 -8.07 -11.01 3.73
CA ALA A 14 -8.40 -10.08 4.81
C ALA A 14 -7.24 -9.16 5.17
N ASP A 15 -5.99 -9.64 5.14
CA ASP A 15 -4.79 -8.84 5.35
C ASP A 15 -4.68 -7.73 4.29
N LEU A 16 -5.01 -8.02 3.01
CA LEU A 16 -5.00 -7.02 1.93
C LEU A 16 -6.12 -5.98 2.06
N ASP A 17 -7.32 -6.39 2.51
CA ASP A 17 -8.41 -5.44 2.80
C ASP A 17 -8.07 -4.54 4.00
N ALA A 18 -7.46 -5.11 5.04
CA ALA A 18 -6.97 -4.34 6.19
C ALA A 18 -5.89 -3.34 5.77
N LEU A 19 -4.96 -3.76 4.91
CA LEU A 19 -3.90 -2.90 4.39
C LEU A 19 -4.46 -1.74 3.57
N LYS A 20 -5.45 -2.00 2.71
CA LYS A 20 -6.17 -0.94 1.99
C LYS A 20 -6.77 0.08 2.95
N ASN A 21 -7.46 -0.38 3.99
CA ASN A 21 -8.10 0.51 4.97
C ASN A 21 -7.06 1.32 5.76
N ALA A 22 -5.92 0.73 6.13
CA ALA A 22 -4.84 1.43 6.83
C ALA A 22 -4.24 2.55 5.97
N ILE A 23 -4.03 2.29 4.67
CA ILE A 23 -3.55 3.31 3.72
C ILE A 23 -4.55 4.44 3.56
N ASP A 24 -5.84 4.11 3.37
CA ASP A 24 -6.90 5.11 3.22
C ASP A 24 -7.08 5.95 4.50
N ALA A 25 -6.72 5.41 5.67
CA ALA A 25 -6.72 6.10 6.96
C ALA A 25 -5.39 6.81 7.30
N GLU A 26 -4.39 6.78 6.41
CA GLU A 26 -3.03 7.29 6.65
C GLU A 26 -2.32 6.66 7.87
N ASP A 27 -2.74 5.46 8.27
CA ASP A 27 -2.13 4.66 9.33
C ASP A 27 -0.92 3.89 8.78
N HIS A 28 0.20 4.60 8.65
CA HIS A 28 1.44 4.07 8.09
C HIS A 28 2.06 2.97 8.96
N ASP A 29 2.01 3.14 10.28
CA ASP A 29 2.56 2.16 11.23
C ASP A 29 1.74 0.86 11.22
N GLY A 30 0.40 0.97 11.17
CA GLY A 30 -0.49 -0.17 11.00
C GLY A 30 -0.31 -0.86 9.65
N ALA A 31 -0.15 -0.10 8.56
CA ALA A 31 0.13 -0.64 7.24
C ALA A 31 1.43 -1.46 7.19
N GLU A 32 2.51 -0.98 7.84
CA GLU A 32 3.78 -1.72 7.91
C GLU A 32 3.62 -3.06 8.63
N GLN A 33 2.91 -3.07 9.76
CA GLN A 33 2.64 -4.29 10.53
C GLN A 33 1.83 -5.30 9.71
N ILE A 34 0.81 -4.84 8.98
CA ILE A 34 -0.03 -5.70 8.14
C ILE A 34 0.77 -6.30 7.00
N VAL A 35 1.63 -5.52 6.32
CA VAL A 35 2.51 -6.03 5.25
C VAL A 35 3.43 -7.13 5.77
N ALA A 36 4.06 -6.93 6.94
CA ALA A 36 4.95 -7.92 7.53
C ALA A 36 4.22 -9.22 7.90
N ALA A 37 3.02 -9.12 8.48
CA ALA A 37 2.19 -10.28 8.80
C ALA A 37 1.72 -11.03 7.54
N HIS A 38 1.32 -10.29 6.50
CA HIS A 38 0.91 -10.84 5.21
C HIS A 38 2.04 -11.63 4.53
N ASP A 39 3.26 -11.08 4.47
CA ASP A 39 4.43 -11.76 3.87
C ASP A 39 4.75 -13.07 4.60
N ALA A 40 4.77 -13.03 5.93
CA ALA A 40 5.02 -14.22 6.75
C ALA A 40 3.97 -15.31 6.51
N ARG A 41 2.68 -14.93 6.43
CA ARG A 41 1.57 -15.84 6.16
C ARG A 41 1.65 -16.42 4.75
N LEU A 42 1.96 -15.59 3.75
CA LEU A 42 2.06 -16.00 2.35
C LEU A 42 3.19 -17.01 2.17
N ARG A 43 4.34 -16.75 2.77
CA ARG A 43 5.48 -17.68 2.75
C ARG A 43 5.10 -19.03 3.35
N GLY A 44 4.46 -19.02 4.52
CA GLY A 44 3.98 -20.25 5.17
C GLY A 44 2.96 -21.01 4.31
N TYR A 45 2.06 -20.30 3.62
CA TYR A 45 1.11 -20.92 2.71
C TYR A 45 1.79 -21.60 1.52
N ILE A 46 2.76 -20.93 0.88
CA ILE A 46 3.51 -21.46 -0.27
C ILE A 46 4.35 -22.67 0.15
N GLU A 47 5.03 -22.61 1.30
CA GLU A 47 5.81 -23.73 1.84
C GLU A 47 4.93 -24.97 2.09
N ALA A 48 3.71 -24.77 2.61
CA ALA A 48 2.80 -25.86 2.93
C ALA A 48 2.01 -26.41 1.71
N ASN A 49 1.75 -25.58 0.70
CA ASN A 49 0.79 -25.91 -0.37
C ASN A 49 1.32 -25.71 -1.80
N GLY A 50 2.60 -25.33 -2.00
CA GLY A 50 3.09 -24.81 -3.29
C GLY A 50 2.88 -25.69 -4.53
N ALA A 51 2.82 -27.03 -4.40
CA ALA A 51 2.57 -27.94 -5.53
C ALA A 51 1.11 -28.39 -5.67
N THR A 52 0.26 -28.13 -4.68
CA THR A 52 -1.13 -28.62 -4.57
C THR A 52 -2.16 -27.52 -4.35
N GLY A 53 -1.72 -26.27 -4.21
CA GLY A 53 -2.57 -25.11 -4.01
C GLY A 53 -3.41 -24.79 -5.25
N SER A 54 -4.60 -24.24 -5.03
CA SER A 54 -5.48 -23.79 -6.10
C SER A 54 -4.85 -22.61 -6.84
N ALA A 55 -4.49 -22.81 -8.11
CA ALA A 55 -3.93 -21.77 -8.96
C ALA A 55 -4.87 -20.55 -9.08
N ASP A 56 -6.17 -20.80 -9.16
CA ASP A 56 -7.19 -19.75 -9.23
C ASP A 56 -7.23 -18.90 -7.94
N ALA A 57 -7.06 -19.53 -6.78
CA ALA A 57 -7.05 -18.82 -5.50
C ALA A 57 -5.80 -17.94 -5.34
N LEU A 58 -4.65 -18.40 -5.82
CA LEU A 58 -3.43 -17.59 -5.86
C LEU A 58 -3.54 -16.45 -6.86
N GLN A 59 -4.22 -16.67 -7.99
CA GLN A 59 -4.45 -15.62 -8.98
C GLN A 59 -5.33 -14.50 -8.42
N ALA A 60 -6.42 -14.82 -7.73
CA ALA A 60 -7.27 -13.80 -7.08
C ALA A 60 -6.47 -12.96 -6.07
N LEU A 61 -5.60 -13.60 -5.27
CA LEU A 61 -4.73 -12.91 -4.32
C LEU A 61 -3.74 -11.96 -5.02
N LEU A 62 -3.15 -12.39 -6.15
CA LEU A 62 -2.24 -11.56 -6.95
C LEU A 62 -2.95 -10.36 -7.56
N GLU A 63 -4.17 -10.53 -8.06
CA GLU A 63 -4.98 -9.44 -8.61
C GLU A 63 -5.25 -8.36 -7.55
N GLN A 64 -5.61 -8.76 -6.33
CA GLN A 64 -5.83 -7.82 -5.22
C GLN A 64 -4.54 -7.09 -4.82
N GLN A 65 -3.39 -7.79 -4.77
CA GLN A 65 -2.09 -7.17 -4.51
C GLN A 65 -1.71 -6.13 -5.59
N HIS A 66 -1.96 -6.44 -6.86
CA HIS A 66 -1.68 -5.53 -7.96
C HIS A 66 -2.56 -4.27 -7.92
N ALA A 67 -3.84 -4.41 -7.58
CA ALA A 67 -4.75 -3.29 -7.40
C ALA A 67 -4.27 -2.37 -6.27
N LEU A 68 -3.91 -2.95 -5.13
CA LEU A 68 -3.41 -2.21 -3.97
C LEU A 68 -2.08 -1.48 -4.27
N ALA A 69 -1.13 -2.15 -4.90
CA ALA A 69 0.14 -1.54 -5.29
C ALA A 69 -0.05 -0.36 -6.27
N THR A 70 -1.08 -0.43 -7.13
CA THR A 70 -1.46 0.67 -8.02
C THR A 70 -1.98 1.86 -7.21
N ARG A 71 -2.88 1.61 -6.26
CA ARG A 71 -3.41 2.66 -5.38
C ARG A 71 -2.32 3.35 -4.56
N MET A 72 -1.38 2.60 -3.99
CA MET A 72 -0.24 3.18 -3.24
C MET A 72 0.62 4.09 -4.13
N ARG A 73 0.83 3.73 -5.40
CA ARG A 73 1.58 4.57 -6.35
C ARG A 73 0.86 5.87 -6.64
N GLU A 74 -0.45 5.82 -6.86
CA GLU A 74 -1.28 7.02 -7.08
C GLU A 74 -1.20 7.98 -5.90
N LEU A 75 -1.39 7.47 -4.67
CA LEU A 75 -1.29 8.26 -3.44
C LEU A 75 0.08 8.92 -3.28
N ARG A 76 1.15 8.17 -3.54
CA ARG A 76 2.52 8.72 -3.52
C ARG A 76 2.69 9.83 -4.55
N ASP A 77 2.16 9.66 -5.75
CA ASP A 77 2.29 10.63 -6.83
C ASP A 77 1.46 11.90 -6.52
N GLU A 78 0.27 11.77 -5.93
CA GLU A 78 -0.55 12.86 -5.39
C GLU A 78 0.20 13.66 -4.32
N ALA A 79 0.76 12.99 -3.31
CA ALA A 79 1.56 13.63 -2.26
C ALA A 79 2.79 14.37 -2.85
N ALA A 80 3.45 13.77 -3.85
CA ALA A 80 4.57 14.40 -4.52
C ALA A 80 4.16 15.66 -5.31
N MET A 81 2.95 15.70 -5.87
CA MET A 81 2.42 16.90 -6.52
C MET A 81 2.14 18.01 -5.50
N GLN A 82 1.52 17.68 -4.36
CA GLN A 82 1.25 18.64 -3.28
C GLN A 82 2.53 19.29 -2.75
N LEU A 83 3.56 18.49 -2.45
CA LEU A 83 4.86 18.99 -1.98
C LEU A 83 5.55 19.92 -3.00
N ARG A 84 5.39 19.67 -4.31
CA ARG A 84 5.93 20.54 -5.35
C ARG A 84 5.19 21.88 -5.40
N ALA A 85 3.87 21.86 -5.28
CA ALA A 85 3.03 23.06 -5.25
C ALA A 85 3.38 23.95 -4.04
N GLU A 86 3.54 23.38 -2.85
CA GLU A 86 3.93 24.11 -1.64
C GLU A 86 5.30 24.79 -1.78
N ARG A 87 6.28 24.07 -2.34
CA ARG A 87 7.62 24.62 -2.60
C ARG A 87 7.58 25.77 -3.60
N GLN A 88 6.75 25.67 -4.64
CA GLN A 88 6.59 26.73 -5.64
C GLN A 88 5.95 27.98 -5.04
N THR A 89 4.88 27.81 -4.25
CA THR A 89 4.23 28.90 -3.53
C THR A 89 5.19 29.59 -2.56
N SER A 90 5.95 28.81 -1.79
CA SER A 90 6.95 29.34 -0.86
C SER A 90 8.04 30.15 -1.57
N ARG A 91 8.49 29.71 -2.75
CA ARG A 91 9.43 30.47 -3.58
C ARG A 91 8.85 31.77 -4.10
N ALA A 92 7.59 31.75 -4.54
CA ALA A 92 6.90 32.95 -5.03
C ALA A 92 6.72 34.00 -3.92
N VAL A 93 6.28 33.59 -2.73
CA VAL A 93 6.13 34.49 -1.55
C VAL A 93 7.47 35.14 -1.19
N ASN A 94 8.55 34.34 -1.11
CA ASN A 94 9.89 34.87 -0.82
C ASN A 94 10.37 35.87 -1.90
N ALA A 95 10.09 35.59 -3.18
CA ALA A 95 10.45 36.49 -4.27
C ALA A 95 9.70 37.84 -4.19
N TYR A 96 8.41 37.82 -3.86
CA TYR A 96 7.63 39.05 -3.66
C TYR A 96 8.12 39.86 -2.45
N GLN A 97 8.48 39.20 -1.35
CA GLN A 97 9.04 39.88 -0.18
C GLN A 97 10.39 40.53 -0.50
N GLN A 98 11.30 39.82 -1.18
CA GLN A 98 12.58 40.40 -1.59
C GLN A 98 12.43 41.57 -2.57
N ALA A 99 11.51 41.47 -3.54
CA ALA A 99 11.23 42.55 -4.49
C ALA A 99 10.59 43.78 -3.80
N GLY A 100 9.74 43.57 -2.80
CA GLY A 100 9.13 44.65 -2.02
C GLY A 100 10.08 45.33 -1.03
N THR A 101 11.16 44.66 -0.60
CA THR A 101 12.20 45.26 0.27
C THR A 101 13.27 46.05 -0.49
N LEU A 102 13.33 45.94 -1.82
CA LEU A 102 14.29 46.64 -2.67
C LEU A 102 13.69 47.85 -3.42
N GLY A 103 12.41 48.16 -3.19
CA GLY A 103 11.73 49.36 -3.70
C GLY A 103 11.57 50.42 -2.62
#